data_AF-A0A1Q8IWF3-F1
#
_entry.id   AF-A0A1Q8IWF3-F1
#
_cell.length_a   1.000
_cell.length_b   1.000
_cell.length_c   1.000
_cell.angle_alpha   90.00
_cell.angle_beta   90.00
_cell.angle_gamma   90.00
#
_symmetry.space_group_name_H-M   'P 1'
#
loop_
_entity.id
_entity.type
_entity.pdbx_description
1 polymer ?
#
loop_
_entity_poly.entity_id
_entity_poly.type
_entity_poly.pdbx_seq_one_letter_code
_entity_poly.pdbx_strand_id
1 'polypeptide(L)'
;MKTTLKICAVAVALAPVATLSVAQTSSQGATTRQQVRQEVVDLTAVGYYPIDWVHYPESVLAAKQRLDAKRAAQGQEGQPRYQ
;
A
#
# COMPACT_ATOMS: atom_id res chain seq x y z
N MET A 1 37.67 -7.20 -35.40
CA MET A 1 36.61 -7.92 -34.66
C MET A 1 35.61 -6.90 -34.18
N LYS A 2 34.31 -7.08 -34.45
CA LYS A 2 33.28 -6.05 -34.24
C LYS A 2 32.77 -6.13 -32.79
N THR A 3 33.13 -5.18 -31.94
CA THR A 3 32.64 -5.11 -30.56
C THR A 3 31.26 -4.47 -30.52
N THR A 4 30.24 -5.24 -30.15
CA THR A 4 28.87 -4.74 -29.98
C THR A 4 28.66 -4.41 -28.50
N LEU A 5 28.63 -3.11 -28.19
CA LEU A 5 28.36 -2.59 -26.86
C LEU A 5 26.85 -2.78 -26.57
N LYS A 6 26.50 -3.71 -25.67
CA LYS A 6 25.12 -3.91 -25.23
C LYS A 6 24.80 -2.89 -24.14
N ILE A 7 23.99 -1.90 -24.47
CA ILE A 7 23.45 -0.93 -23.52
C ILE A 7 22.31 -1.63 -22.76
N CYS A 8 22.56 -2.03 -21.51
CA CYS A 8 21.50 -2.48 -20.60
C CYS A 8 20.71 -1.25 -20.13
N ALA A 9 19.54 -1.01 -20.71
CA ALA A 9 18.58 -0.05 -20.17
C ALA A 9 17.98 -0.63 -18.88
N VAL A 10 18.40 -0.11 -17.73
CA VAL A 10 17.74 -0.36 -16.45
C VAL A 10 16.44 0.44 -16.46
N ALA A 11 15.33 -0.23 -16.74
CA ALA A 11 14.01 0.34 -16.52
C ALA A 11 13.78 0.40 -14.99
N VAL A 12 14.00 1.57 -14.40
CA VAL A 12 13.55 1.86 -13.04
C VAL A 12 12.03 1.83 -13.07
N ALA A 13 11.45 0.73 -12.56
CA ALA A 13 10.03 0.69 -12.27
C ALA A 13 9.76 1.75 -11.20
N LEU A 14 9.09 2.84 -11.56
CA LEU A 14 8.53 3.76 -10.57
C LEU A 14 7.49 2.98 -9.76
N ALA A 15 7.91 2.47 -8.61
CA ALA A 15 6.95 2.24 -7.54
C ALA A 15 6.33 3.61 -7.19
N PRO A 16 5.00 3.76 -7.12
CA PRO A 16 4.43 4.94 -6.53
C PRO A 16 4.74 4.90 -5.04
N VAL A 17 5.90 5.46 -4.65
CA VAL A 17 6.15 5.83 -3.27
C VAL A 17 5.17 6.97 -3.02
N ALA A 18 4.04 6.68 -2.37
CA ALA A 18 3.08 7.69 -1.98
C ALA A 18 3.69 8.55 -0.86
N THR A 19 4.63 9.42 -1.20
CA THR A 19 5.05 10.52 -0.32
C THR A 19 4.00 11.63 -0.44
N LEU A 20 2.88 11.46 0.24
CA LEU A 20 1.86 12.50 0.36
C LEU A 20 2.33 13.55 1.37
N SER A 21 3.05 14.55 0.91
CA SER A 21 3.21 15.81 1.63
C SER A 21 1.87 16.55 1.62
N VAL A 22 1.09 16.43 2.69
CA VAL A 22 -0.23 17.06 2.81
C VAL A 22 -0.07 18.50 3.29
N ALA A 23 -0.23 19.47 2.38
CA ALA A 23 -0.23 20.90 2.71
C ALA A 23 -1.18 21.70 1.82
N GLN A 24 -2.48 21.37 1.75
CA GLN A 24 -3.49 22.23 1.12
C GLN A 24 -4.84 22.22 1.87
N THR A 25 -5.18 23.40 2.35
CA THR A 25 -6.45 23.90 2.89
C THR A 25 -7.70 23.37 2.18
N SER A 26 -8.58 22.70 2.94
CA SER A 26 -10.03 22.46 2.72
C SER A 26 -10.56 22.25 1.29
N SER A 27 -9.76 21.66 0.40
CA SER A 27 -10.15 21.22 -0.95
C SER A 27 -9.29 20.03 -1.44
N GLN A 28 -8.64 19.29 -0.52
CA GLN A 28 -7.88 18.09 -0.83
C GLN A 28 -8.78 16.85 -0.74
N GLY A 29 -9.25 16.39 -1.91
CA GLY A 29 -9.68 15.01 -2.15
C GLY A 29 -10.73 14.47 -1.19
N ALA A 30 -12.02 14.74 -1.46
CA ALA A 30 -13.10 14.02 -0.80
C ALA A 30 -12.89 12.51 -1.01
N THR A 31 -12.54 11.78 0.05
CA THR A 31 -12.55 10.32 0.00
C THR A 31 -13.95 9.90 -0.41
N THR A 32 -14.04 9.08 -1.46
CA THR A 32 -15.36 8.65 -1.89
C THR A 32 -15.94 7.76 -0.80
N ARG A 33 -17.25 7.83 -0.57
CA ARG A 33 -17.94 6.91 0.36
C ARG A 33 -17.61 5.45 0.06
N GLN A 34 -17.37 5.14 -1.22
CA GLN A 34 -16.92 3.83 -1.66
C GLN A 34 -15.51 3.50 -1.15
N GLN A 35 -14.54 4.41 -1.28
CA GLN A 35 -13.16 4.20 -0.80
C GLN A 35 -13.11 3.90 0.70
N VAL A 36 -13.84 4.67 1.52
CA VAL A 36 -13.89 4.45 2.97
C VAL A 36 -14.47 3.07 3.31
N ARG A 37 -15.51 2.64 2.60
CA ARG A 37 -16.09 1.30 2.78
C ARG A 37 -15.09 0.20 2.42
N GLN A 38 -14.34 0.38 1.34
CA GLN A 38 -13.30 -0.58 0.95
C GLN A 38 -12.19 -0.67 2.00
N GLU A 39 -11.74 0.48 2.54
CA GLU A 39 -10.72 0.49 3.59
C GLU A 39 -11.17 -0.25 4.85
N VAL A 40 -12.43 -0.07 5.28
CA VAL A 40 -12.99 -0.80 6.42
C VAL A 40 -13.07 -2.30 6.14
N VAL A 41 -13.44 -2.71 4.92
CA VAL A 41 -13.46 -4.12 4.52
C VAL A 41 -12.05 -4.72 4.60
N ASP A 42 -11.04 -4.03 4.07
CA ASP A 42 -9.64 -4.47 4.11
C ASP A 42 -9.12 -4.63 5.55
N LEU A 43 -9.43 -3.67 6.42
CA LEU A 43 -9.06 -3.73 7.83
C LEU A 43 -9.78 -4.89 8.55
N THR A 44 -11.06 -5.10 8.26
CA THR A 44 -11.84 -6.21 8.84
C THR A 44 -11.29 -7.56 8.38
N ALA A 45 -10.80 -7.65 7.12
CA ALA A 45 -10.17 -8.86 6.59
C ALA A 45 -8.84 -9.23 7.29
N VAL A 46 -8.24 -8.30 8.04
CA VAL A 46 -7.06 -8.56 8.90
C VAL A 46 -7.41 -8.53 10.39
N GLY A 47 -8.69 -8.70 10.73
CA GLY A 47 -9.17 -8.87 12.10
C GLY A 47 -9.43 -7.58 12.86
N TYR A 48 -9.69 -6.45 12.17
CA TYR A 48 -10.21 -5.25 12.83
C TYR A 48 -11.68 -5.41 13.19
N TYR A 49 -12.07 -5.01 14.41
CA TYR A 49 -13.47 -4.98 14.84
C TYR A 49 -13.91 -3.52 15.10
N PRO A 50 -14.71 -2.90 14.20
CA PRO A 50 -15.04 -1.46 14.29
C PRO A 50 -15.87 -1.05 15.50
N ILE A 51 -16.51 -2.00 16.18
CA ILE A 51 -17.34 -1.75 17.37
C ILE A 51 -16.49 -1.89 18.65
N ASP A 52 -15.21 -2.27 18.56
CA ASP A 52 -14.30 -2.28 19.71
C ASP A 52 -13.85 -0.86 20.08
N TRP A 53 -14.66 -0.22 20.93
CA TRP A 53 -14.34 1.10 21.47
C TRP A 53 -13.29 1.04 22.59
N VAL A 54 -13.09 -0.13 23.22
CA VAL A 54 -12.23 -0.28 24.40
C VAL A 54 -10.76 -0.15 24.01
N HIS A 55 -10.38 -0.73 22.88
CA HIS A 55 -9.00 -0.71 22.39
C HIS A 55 -8.76 0.35 21.31
N TYR A 56 -9.70 1.27 21.11
CA TYR A 56 -9.50 2.38 20.18
C TYR A 56 -8.53 3.42 20.78
N PRO A 57 -7.53 3.93 20.01
CA PRO A 57 -7.27 3.71 18.59
C PRO A 57 -6.28 2.56 18.28
N GLU A 58 -5.78 1.85 19.28
CA GLU A 58 -4.72 0.85 19.09
C GLU A 58 -5.15 -0.32 18.18
N SER A 59 -6.41 -0.76 18.30
CA SER A 59 -6.96 -1.85 17.50
C SER A 59 -6.92 -1.57 15.99
N VAL A 60 -7.19 -0.33 15.58
CA VAL A 60 -7.15 0.09 14.17
C VAL A 60 -5.70 0.24 13.67
N LEU A 61 -4.79 0.74 14.51
CA LEU A 61 -3.38 0.86 14.17
C LEU A 61 -2.73 -0.52 13.98
N ALA A 62 -2.98 -1.45 14.90
CA ALA A 62 -2.49 -2.82 14.80
C ALA A 62 -3.06 -3.53 13.57
N ALA A 63 -4.35 -3.32 13.24
CA ALA A 63 -4.93 -3.85 12.02
C ALA A 63 -4.26 -3.28 10.76
N LYS A 64 -3.99 -1.98 10.73
CA LYS A 64 -3.30 -1.35 9.59
C LYS A 64 -1.90 -1.94 9.37
N GLN A 65 -1.13 -2.15 10.44
CA GLN A 65 0.18 -2.81 10.35
C GLN A 65 0.08 -4.22 9.75
N ARG A 66 -0.93 -5.01 10.16
CA ARG A 66 -1.18 -6.34 9.59
C ARG A 66 -1.57 -6.29 8.11
N LEU A 67 -2.39 -5.32 7.73
CA LEU A 67 -2.77 -5.09 6.33
C LEU A 67 -1.57 -4.73 5.46
N ASP A 68 -0.70 -3.84 5.96
CA ASP A 68 0.51 -3.44 5.25
C ASP A 68 1.49 -4.60 5.12
N ALA A 69 1.68 -5.41 6.17
CA ALA A 69 2.47 -6.63 6.13
C ALA A 69 1.93 -7.64 5.11
N LYS A 70 0.60 -7.84 5.08
CA LYS A 70 -0.07 -8.72 4.11
C LYS A 70 0.16 -8.24 2.67
N ARG A 71 -0.01 -6.93 2.41
CA ARG A 71 0.22 -6.33 1.09
C ARG A 71 1.69 -6.44 0.67
N ALA A 72 2.62 -6.28 1.61
CA ALA A 72 4.05 -6.44 1.34
C ALA A 72 4.38 -7.89 0.95
N ALA A 73 3.81 -8.88 1.63
CA ALA A 73 3.99 -10.29 1.30
C ALA A 73 3.41 -10.62 -0.09
N GLN A 74 2.20 -10.16 -0.40
CA GLN A 74 1.56 -10.37 -1.71
C GLN A 74 2.32 -9.67 -2.86
N GLY A 75 2.91 -8.50 -2.60
CA GLY A 75 3.76 -7.79 -3.56
C GLY A 75 5.08 -8.52 -3.86
N GLN A 76 5.58 -9.34 -2.94
CA GLN A 76 6.76 -10.18 -3.14
C GLN A 76 6.43 -11.45 -3.94
N GLU A 77 5.22 -12.00 -3.79
CA GLU A 77 4.75 -13.19 -4.53
C GLU A 77 4.52 -12.93 -6.03
N GLY A 78 4.25 -11.67 -6.41
CA GLY A 78 4.07 -11.25 -7.81
C GLY A 78 5.37 -11.08 -8.61
N GLN A 79 6.55 -11.23 -8.00
CA GLN A 79 7.82 -11.23 -8.71
C GLN A 79 8.15 -12.66 -9.16
N PRO A 80 8.06 -13.01 -10.46
CA PRO A 80 8.59 -14.26 -10.95
C PRO A 80 10.08 -14.28 -10.62
N ARG A 81 10.45 -15.20 -9.71
CA ARG A 81 11.83 -15.47 -9.31
C ARG A 81 12.53 -16.13 -10.50
N TYR A 82 12.88 -15.34 -11.51
CA TYR A 82 13.78 -15.76 -12.58
C TYR A 82 15.16 -15.95 -11.94
N GLN A 83 15.48 -17.20 -11.63
CA GLN A 83 16.84 -17.68 -11.41
C GLN A 83 17.47 -18.07 -12.73
#